data_AF-A0A654EZ37-F1
#
_entry.id   AF-A0A654EZ37-F1
#
_cell.length_a   1.000
_cell.length_b   1.000
_cell.length_c   1.000
_cell.angle_alpha   90.00
_cell.angle_beta   90.00
_cell.angle_gamma   90.00
#
_symmetry.space_group_name_H-M   'P 1'
#
loop_
_entity.id
_entity.type
_entity.pdbx_description
1 polymer ?
#
loop_
_entity_poly.entity_id
_entity_poly.type
_entity_poly.pdbx_seq_one_letter_code
_entity_poly.pdbx_strand_id
1 'polypeptide(L)'
;MDLEESIEKQYKAMMDLKESVGNQNDIVLRLTQHVIATTSRKTSNLVFSPALINVILSIIAASSPGDTDTADKIVSLLQASSTDKLNAVSSEIVTTVLADSTASGGPTISAANGFWIEKTLYVKPSFKDLLLYSYKATFNRVDFRTKADEVNREVNSWVEKQTNGLITNLLPSNPKSAPLTDHIFANVLFFNGRWDSQFDPSLTKDSDFHLLDGTKVRVPFMTGASCRYTHVYEGFKVINLQYRRGREDSRT
;
A
#
# COMPACT_ATOMS: atom_id res chain seq x y z
N MET A 1 -8.25 7.80 -34.60
CA MET A 1 -8.36 7.13 -33.29
C MET A 1 -9.01 8.16 -32.41
N ASP A 2 -10.34 8.06 -32.31
CA ASP A 2 -11.18 9.18 -31.89
C ASP A 2 -11.07 9.45 -30.40
N LEU A 3 -11.07 10.74 -30.05
CA LEU A 3 -11.02 11.21 -28.67
C LEU A 3 -12.15 10.61 -27.83
N GLU A 4 -13.33 10.39 -28.44
CA GLU A 4 -14.49 9.73 -27.83
C GLU A 4 -14.21 8.26 -27.48
N GLU A 5 -13.56 7.50 -28.36
CA GLU A 5 -13.20 6.10 -28.12
C GLU A 5 -12.15 5.98 -27.00
N SER A 6 -11.25 6.96 -26.89
CA SER A 6 -10.29 7.07 -25.79
C SER A 6 -10.96 7.39 -24.45
N ILE A 7 -11.90 8.32 -24.44
CA ILE A 7 -12.66 8.72 -23.25
C ILE A 7 -13.52 7.55 -22.77
N GLU A 8 -14.25 6.88 -23.66
CA GLU A 8 -15.11 5.75 -23.31
C GLU A 8 -14.31 4.57 -22.74
N LYS A 9 -13.11 4.32 -23.29
CA LYS A 9 -12.18 3.32 -22.76
C LYS A 9 -11.66 3.68 -21.36
N GLN A 10 -11.34 4.94 -21.09
CA GLN A 10 -10.95 5.41 -19.76
C GLN A 10 -12.10 5.33 -18.75
N TYR A 11 -13.31 5.72 -19.14
CA TYR A 11 -14.50 5.61 -18.28
C TYR A 11 -14.81 4.16 -17.92
N LYS A 12 -14.76 3.24 -18.90
CA LYS A 12 -14.93 1.81 -18.65
C LYS A 12 -13.86 1.26 -17.72
N ALA A 13 -12.59 1.61 -17.95
CA ALA A 13 -11.50 1.20 -17.07
C ALA A 13 -11.69 1.72 -15.62
N MET A 14 -12.17 2.94 -15.45
CA MET A 14 -12.48 3.53 -14.14
C MET A 14 -13.67 2.84 -13.45
N MET A 15 -14.71 2.46 -14.19
CA MET A 15 -15.87 1.74 -13.64
C MET A 15 -15.52 0.31 -13.25
N ASP A 16 -14.77 -0.39 -14.09
CA ASP A 16 -14.21 -1.71 -13.77
C ASP A 16 -13.31 -1.65 -12.52
N LEU A 17 -12.52 -0.59 -12.38
CA LEU A 17 -11.69 -0.34 -11.20
C LEU A 17 -12.57 -0.15 -9.96
N LYS A 18 -13.63 0.66 -10.04
CA LYS A 18 -14.56 0.89 -8.92
C LYS A 18 -15.26 -0.39 -8.47
N GLU A 19 -15.73 -1.21 -9.41
CA GLU A 19 -16.35 -2.50 -9.12
C GLU A 19 -15.36 -3.47 -8.48
N SER A 20 -14.16 -3.58 -9.05
CA SER A 20 -13.08 -4.43 -8.51
C SER A 20 -12.67 -3.98 -7.10
N VAL A 21 -12.53 -2.67 -6.86
CA VAL A 21 -12.24 -2.10 -5.54
C VAL A 21 -13.39 -2.36 -4.57
N GLY A 22 -14.64 -2.25 -5.01
CA GLY A 22 -15.83 -2.57 -4.22
C GLY A 22 -15.82 -4.01 -3.70
N ASN A 23 -15.53 -4.96 -4.58
CA ASN A 23 -15.42 -6.39 -4.28
C ASN A 23 -14.25 -6.70 -3.33
N GLN A 24 -13.15 -5.94 -3.43
CA GLN A 24 -11.98 -6.11 -2.57
C GLN A 24 -12.17 -5.61 -1.14
N ASN A 25 -13.14 -4.74 -0.85
CA ASN A 25 -13.32 -4.16 0.49
C ASN A 25 -13.65 -5.19 1.58
N ASP A 26 -14.42 -6.24 1.27
CA ASP A 26 -14.71 -7.31 2.25
C ASP A 26 -13.43 -8.10 2.60
N ILE A 27 -12.59 -8.39 1.60
CA ILE A 27 -11.31 -9.06 1.80
C ILE A 27 -10.36 -8.18 2.61
N VAL A 28 -10.34 -6.87 2.34
CA VAL A 28 -9.55 -5.89 3.10
C VAL A 28 -9.96 -5.91 4.58
N LEU A 29 -11.26 -5.96 4.88
CA LEU A 29 -11.74 -6.05 6.27
C LEU A 29 -11.32 -7.37 6.93
N ARG A 30 -11.46 -8.50 6.23
CA ARG A 30 -11.03 -9.82 6.74
C ARG A 30 -9.52 -9.88 6.98
N LEU A 31 -8.73 -9.33 6.05
CA LEU A 31 -7.28 -9.20 6.21
C LEU A 31 -6.94 -8.32 7.42
N THR A 32 -7.62 -7.18 7.56
CA THR A 32 -7.46 -6.26 8.71
C THR A 32 -7.73 -6.98 10.02
N GLN A 33 -8.81 -7.76 10.13
CA GLN A 33 -9.11 -8.56 11.31
C GLN A 33 -8.00 -9.56 11.62
N HIS A 34 -7.47 -10.24 10.60
CA HIS A 34 -6.38 -11.20 10.77
C HIS A 34 -5.07 -10.54 11.21
N VAL A 35 -4.71 -9.39 10.61
CA VAL A 35 -3.52 -8.61 11.01
C VAL A 35 -3.68 -8.13 12.45
N ILE A 36 -4.83 -7.59 12.84
CA ILE A 36 -5.10 -7.19 14.22
C ILE A 36 -4.94 -8.38 15.15
N ALA A 37 -5.53 -9.54 14.85
CA ALA A 37 -5.46 -10.73 15.70
C ALA A 37 -4.03 -11.29 15.87
N THR A 38 -3.17 -11.14 14.86
CA THR A 38 -1.80 -11.72 14.85
C THR A 38 -0.72 -10.75 15.34
N THR A 39 -0.89 -9.44 15.10
CA THR A 39 0.10 -8.41 15.44
C THR A 39 -0.20 -7.71 16.76
N SER A 40 -1.46 -7.71 17.20
CA SER A 40 -1.85 -7.03 18.43
C SER A 40 -1.46 -7.83 19.66
N ARG A 41 -0.25 -7.55 20.18
CA ARG A 41 -0.13 -7.40 21.64
C ARG A 41 -1.12 -6.28 22.01
N LYS A 42 -1.98 -6.50 23.00
CA LYS A 42 -3.27 -5.81 23.29
C LYS A 42 -3.31 -4.25 23.25
N THR A 43 -2.21 -3.55 22.97
CA THR A 43 -2.05 -2.09 23.11
C THR A 43 -1.18 -1.42 22.02
N SER A 44 -0.89 -2.07 20.89
CA SER A 44 -0.04 -1.47 19.83
C SER A 44 -0.87 -0.78 18.73
N ASN A 45 -0.40 0.39 18.26
CA ASN A 45 -0.97 1.05 17.08
C ASN A 45 -0.61 0.26 15.82
N LEU A 46 -1.56 0.16 14.88
CA LEU A 46 -1.40 -0.55 13.62
C LEU A 46 -1.75 0.36 12.45
N VAL A 47 -0.89 0.36 11.44
CA VAL A 47 -1.14 0.98 10.13
C VAL A 47 -0.54 0.08 9.06
N PHE A 48 -1.29 -0.15 7.98
CA PHE A 48 -0.81 -0.84 6.79
C PHE A 48 -1.64 -0.41 5.58
N SER A 49 -1.14 -0.71 4.37
CA SER A 49 -1.82 -0.41 3.11
C SER A 49 -2.35 -1.70 2.47
N PRO A 50 -3.67 -1.97 2.54
CA PRO A 50 -4.26 -3.13 1.88
C PRO A 50 -4.04 -3.12 0.36
N ALA A 51 -4.07 -1.94 -0.26
CA ALA A 51 -3.85 -1.78 -1.70
C ALA A 51 -2.48 -2.31 -2.13
N LEU A 52 -1.44 -2.07 -1.33
CA LEU A 52 -0.11 -2.52 -1.66
C LEU A 52 0.14 -4.01 -1.34
N ILE A 53 -0.58 -4.56 -0.37
CA ILE A 53 -0.62 -6.01 -0.18
C ILE A 53 -1.23 -6.69 -1.42
N ASN A 54 -2.33 -6.14 -1.95
CA ASN A 54 -2.96 -6.65 -3.18
C ASN A 54 -2.01 -6.55 -4.39
N VAL A 55 -1.18 -5.50 -4.48
CA VAL A 55 -0.13 -5.39 -5.51
C VAL A 55 0.88 -6.53 -5.38
N ILE A 56 1.38 -6.82 -4.18
CA ILE A 56 2.31 -7.95 -3.97
C ILE A 56 1.66 -9.28 -4.33
N LEU A 57 0.42 -9.52 -3.92
CA LEU A 57 -0.31 -10.74 -4.26
C LEU A 57 -0.45 -10.89 -5.78
N SER A 58 -0.72 -9.80 -6.49
CA SER A 58 -0.79 -9.79 -7.95
C SER A 58 0.55 -10.13 -8.60
N ILE A 59 1.65 -9.59 -8.07
CA ILE A 59 3.01 -9.95 -8.51
C ILE A 59 3.26 -11.45 -8.31
N ILE A 60 2.88 -12.01 -7.15
CA ILE A 60 3.03 -13.43 -6.85
C ILE A 60 2.24 -14.28 -7.85
N ALA A 61 0.99 -13.92 -8.13
CA ALA A 61 0.16 -14.61 -9.12
C ALA A 61 0.78 -14.59 -10.52
N ALA A 62 1.46 -13.49 -10.90
CA ALA A 62 2.17 -13.39 -12.17
C ALA A 62 3.52 -14.14 -12.19
N SER A 63 4.14 -14.37 -11.03
CA SER A 63 5.48 -14.96 -10.88
C SER A 63 5.53 -16.48 -11.02
N SER A 64 4.37 -17.14 -11.09
CA SER A 64 4.24 -18.61 -11.05
C SER A 64 3.91 -19.25 -12.41
N PRO A 65 4.80 -19.21 -13.44
CA PRO A 65 4.54 -19.92 -14.67
C PRO A 65 4.54 -21.45 -14.44
N GLY A 66 3.36 -22.05 -14.54
CA GLY A 66 3.16 -23.50 -14.41
C GLY A 66 2.59 -23.96 -13.05
N ASP A 67 2.54 -23.07 -12.06
CA ASP A 67 1.78 -23.26 -10.82
C ASP A 67 0.49 -22.43 -10.89
N THR A 68 -0.46 -22.96 -11.67
CA THR A 68 -1.78 -22.35 -11.88
C THR A 68 -2.60 -22.33 -10.59
N ASP A 69 -2.39 -23.30 -9.68
CA ASP A 69 -3.15 -23.41 -8.44
C ASP A 69 -2.94 -22.21 -7.52
N THR A 70 -1.69 -21.72 -7.40
CA THR A 70 -1.40 -20.52 -6.60
C THR A 70 -2.00 -19.27 -7.25
N ALA A 71 -1.85 -19.11 -8.57
CA ALA A 71 -2.40 -17.97 -9.30
C ALA A 71 -3.93 -17.93 -9.19
N ASP A 72 -4.61 -19.06 -9.38
CA ASP A 72 -6.08 -19.18 -9.33
C ASP A 72 -6.62 -18.87 -7.93
N LYS A 73 -5.93 -19.33 -6.88
CA LYS A 73 -6.29 -18.99 -5.49
C LYS A 73 -6.18 -17.49 -5.23
N ILE A 74 -5.14 -16.83 -5.74
CA ILE A 74 -4.98 -15.38 -5.57
C ILE A 74 -6.03 -14.61 -6.38
N VAL A 75 -6.28 -15.01 -7.63
CA VAL A 75 -7.34 -14.42 -8.48
C VAL A 75 -8.69 -14.54 -7.80
N SER A 76 -9.02 -15.71 -7.26
CA SER A 76 -10.25 -15.93 -6.48
C SER A 76 -10.28 -15.10 -5.20
N LEU A 77 -9.18 -15.07 -4.44
CA LEU A 77 -9.07 -14.30 -3.20
C LEU A 77 -9.27 -12.81 -3.45
N LEU A 78 -8.72 -12.26 -4.52
CA LEU A 78 -8.84 -10.84 -4.88
C LEU A 78 -10.10 -10.53 -5.72
N GLN A 79 -10.96 -11.54 -5.91
CA GLN A 79 -12.19 -11.47 -6.70
C GLN A 79 -11.98 -10.86 -8.10
N ALA A 80 -10.88 -11.25 -8.75
CA ALA A 80 -10.57 -10.86 -10.12
C ALA A 80 -11.00 -11.94 -11.11
N SER A 81 -11.18 -11.55 -12.38
CA SER A 81 -11.51 -12.47 -13.46
C SER A 81 -10.29 -13.17 -14.07
N SER A 82 -9.10 -12.57 -13.96
CA SER A 82 -7.84 -13.13 -14.46
C SER A 82 -6.62 -12.46 -13.83
N THR A 83 -5.45 -13.06 -14.02
CA THR A 83 -4.15 -12.46 -13.67
C THR A 83 -3.89 -11.19 -14.47
N ASP A 84 -4.27 -11.13 -15.74
CA ASP A 84 -4.14 -9.91 -16.55
C ASP A 84 -4.96 -8.75 -15.99
N LYS A 85 -6.17 -9.02 -15.49
CA LYS A 85 -7.00 -8.00 -14.85
C LYS A 85 -6.37 -7.53 -13.53
N LEU A 86 -5.81 -8.44 -12.73
CA LEU A 86 -5.06 -8.09 -11.52
C LEU A 86 -3.86 -7.19 -11.82
N ASN A 87 -3.10 -7.53 -12.86
CA ASN A 87 -1.92 -6.78 -13.29
C ASN A 87 -2.33 -5.37 -13.75
N ALA A 88 -3.41 -5.25 -14.52
CA ALA A 88 -3.93 -3.96 -14.97
C ALA A 88 -4.40 -3.09 -13.79
N VAL A 89 -5.20 -3.64 -12.87
CA VAL A 89 -5.68 -2.93 -11.68
C VAL A 89 -4.51 -2.50 -10.79
N SER A 90 -3.55 -3.40 -10.55
CA SER A 90 -2.37 -3.10 -9.75
C SER A 90 -1.49 -2.03 -10.37
N SER A 91 -1.34 -2.06 -11.71
CA SER A 91 -0.63 -1.00 -12.43
C SER A 91 -1.30 0.35 -12.18
N GLU A 92 -2.62 0.42 -12.32
CA GLU A 92 -3.40 1.65 -12.10
C GLU A 92 -3.28 2.16 -10.65
N ILE A 93 -3.31 1.25 -9.67
CA ILE A 93 -3.09 1.60 -8.26
C ILE A 93 -1.71 2.24 -8.08
N VAL A 94 -0.66 1.63 -8.64
CA VAL A 94 0.71 2.14 -8.48
C VAL A 94 0.93 3.44 -9.24
N THR A 95 0.40 3.59 -10.45
CA THR A 95 0.68 4.75 -11.31
C THR A 95 -0.24 5.93 -11.10
N THR A 96 -1.46 5.69 -10.61
CA THR A 96 -2.50 6.73 -10.51
C THR A 96 -2.89 6.98 -9.06
N VAL A 97 -3.26 5.94 -8.32
CA VAL A 97 -3.78 6.09 -6.94
C VAL A 97 -2.68 6.46 -5.95
N LEU A 98 -1.50 5.86 -6.10
CA LEU A 98 -0.35 6.05 -5.21
C LEU A 98 0.69 7.02 -5.77
N ALA A 99 0.34 7.76 -6.82
CA ALA A 99 1.20 8.80 -7.37
C ALA A 99 1.33 9.98 -6.40
N ASP A 100 2.52 10.59 -6.36
CA ASP A 100 2.71 11.82 -5.62
C ASP A 100 1.88 12.96 -6.24
N SER A 101 1.07 13.60 -5.42
CA SER A 101 0.21 14.71 -5.83
C SER A 101 0.63 16.05 -5.22
N THR A 102 1.81 16.10 -4.59
CA THR A 102 2.36 17.33 -3.96
C THR A 102 2.41 18.49 -4.95
N ALA A 103 2.85 18.24 -6.19
CA ALA A 103 3.01 19.28 -7.22
C ALA A 103 1.68 19.94 -7.62
N SER A 104 0.56 19.20 -7.59
CA SER A 104 -0.77 19.75 -7.87
C SER A 104 -1.44 20.33 -6.61
N GLY A 105 -0.80 20.22 -5.44
CA GLY A 105 -1.30 20.69 -4.14
C GLY A 105 -2.07 19.65 -3.34
N GLY A 106 -2.04 18.38 -3.77
CA GLY A 106 -2.58 17.25 -3.03
C GLY A 106 -1.61 16.66 -2.00
N PRO A 107 -1.92 15.49 -1.42
CA PRO A 107 -1.03 14.81 -0.48
C PRO A 107 0.32 14.42 -1.09
N THR A 108 1.34 14.46 -0.23
CA THR A 108 2.62 13.81 -0.52
C THR A 108 2.48 12.31 -0.33
N ILE A 109 2.68 11.57 -1.41
CA ILE A 109 2.64 10.12 -1.42
C ILE A 109 3.98 9.62 -1.93
N SER A 110 4.64 8.77 -1.17
CA SER A 110 5.80 7.99 -1.65
C SER A 110 5.47 6.52 -1.48
N ALA A 111 5.17 5.86 -2.60
CA ALA A 111 4.92 4.44 -2.64
C ALA A 111 6.02 3.75 -3.46
N ALA A 112 6.57 2.67 -2.94
CA ALA A 112 7.62 1.94 -3.62
C ALA A 112 7.44 0.43 -3.48
N ASN A 113 7.70 -0.27 -4.57
CA ASN A 113 7.73 -1.73 -4.65
C ASN A 113 9.16 -2.18 -4.94
N GLY A 114 9.58 -3.26 -4.31
CA GLY A 114 10.90 -3.84 -4.52
C GLY A 114 10.84 -5.37 -4.54
N PHE A 115 11.62 -5.96 -5.44
CA PHE A 115 11.78 -7.39 -5.58
C PHE A 115 13.27 -7.74 -5.64
N TRP A 116 13.69 -8.56 -4.69
CA TRP A 116 15.04 -9.13 -4.62
C TRP A 116 14.93 -10.63 -4.82
N ILE A 117 15.78 -11.19 -5.66
CA ILE A 117 15.82 -12.62 -5.94
C ILE A 117 17.27 -13.13 -5.88
N GLU A 118 17.44 -14.35 -5.38
CA GLU A 118 18.72 -15.04 -5.38
C GLU A 118 19.31 -15.08 -6.80
N LYS A 119 20.57 -14.64 -6.92
CA LYS A 119 21.25 -14.46 -8.21
C LYS A 119 21.37 -15.74 -9.02
N THR A 120 21.34 -16.91 -8.37
CA THR A 120 21.41 -18.21 -9.06
C THR A 120 20.07 -18.65 -9.67
N LEU A 121 18.96 -17.99 -9.34
CA LEU A 121 17.64 -18.36 -9.84
C LEU A 121 17.35 -17.73 -11.21
N TYR A 122 16.76 -18.54 -12.08
CA TYR A 122 16.31 -18.07 -13.39
C TYR A 122 15.08 -17.18 -13.24
N VAL A 123 15.07 -16.07 -13.98
CA VAL A 123 13.93 -15.15 -14.04
C VAL A 123 13.56 -14.96 -15.50
N LYS A 124 12.30 -15.25 -15.83
CA LYS A 124 11.77 -15.03 -17.18
C LYS A 124 11.86 -13.55 -17.52
N PRO A 125 12.37 -13.16 -18.70
CA PRO A 125 12.45 -11.76 -19.12
C PRO A 125 11.09 -11.05 -19.04
N SER A 126 10.01 -11.70 -19.47
CA SER A 126 8.65 -11.14 -19.41
C SER A 126 8.19 -10.82 -17.99
N PHE A 127 8.56 -11.63 -16.99
CA PHE A 127 8.23 -11.35 -15.59
C PHE A 127 9.03 -10.16 -15.05
N LYS A 128 10.31 -10.05 -15.42
CA LYS A 128 11.11 -8.86 -15.09
C LYS A 128 10.53 -7.59 -15.71
N ASP A 129 10.10 -7.65 -16.96
CA ASP A 129 9.47 -6.51 -17.64
C ASP A 129 8.16 -6.12 -16.95
N LEU A 130 7.34 -7.10 -16.56
CA LEU A 130 6.12 -6.86 -15.80
C LEU A 130 6.39 -6.12 -14.48
N LEU A 131 7.40 -6.56 -13.72
CA LEU A 131 7.83 -5.89 -12.47
C LEU A 131 8.21 -4.43 -12.70
N LEU A 132 9.07 -4.18 -13.69
CA LEU A 132 9.61 -2.85 -13.96
C LEU A 132 8.55 -1.88 -14.51
N TYR A 133 7.73 -2.34 -15.47
CA TYR A 133 6.87 -1.45 -16.24
C TYR A 133 5.46 -1.30 -15.66
N SER A 134 4.85 -2.40 -15.22
CA SER A 134 3.49 -2.40 -14.67
C SER A 134 3.46 -2.09 -13.18
N TYR A 135 4.37 -2.68 -12.39
CA TYR A 135 4.36 -2.50 -10.94
C TYR A 135 5.31 -1.41 -10.43
N LYS A 136 6.08 -0.78 -11.33
CA LYS A 136 7.15 0.17 -11.00
C LYS A 136 8.07 -0.34 -9.90
N ALA A 137 8.29 -1.66 -9.87
CA ALA A 137 9.06 -2.31 -8.84
C ALA A 137 10.55 -2.24 -9.16
N THR A 138 11.36 -1.98 -8.14
CA THR A 138 12.80 -2.19 -8.24
C THR A 138 13.07 -3.69 -8.36
N PHE A 139 13.95 -4.11 -9.27
CA PHE A 139 14.34 -5.52 -9.45
C PHE A 139 15.84 -5.67 -9.20
N ASN A 140 16.22 -6.52 -8.23
CA ASN A 140 17.61 -6.80 -7.92
C ASN A 140 17.89 -8.29 -7.84
N ARG A 141 19.04 -8.70 -8.38
CA ARG A 141 19.62 -10.04 -8.17
C ARG A 141 20.68 -9.95 -7.10
N VAL A 142 20.54 -10.73 -6.05
CA VAL A 142 21.36 -10.64 -4.84
C VAL A 142 21.82 -12.00 -4.36
N ASP A 143 22.81 -12.02 -3.48
CA ASP A 143 23.42 -13.24 -2.95
C ASP A 143 22.91 -13.50 -1.52
N PHE A 144 21.73 -14.07 -1.40
CA PHE A 144 21.18 -14.51 -0.12
C PHE A 144 21.99 -15.67 0.47
N ARG A 145 22.59 -16.53 -0.37
CA ARG A 145 23.32 -17.72 0.08
C ARG A 145 24.58 -17.40 0.89
N THR A 146 25.35 -16.41 0.45
CA THR A 146 26.67 -16.13 1.04
C THR A 146 26.79 -14.70 1.59
N LYS A 147 25.89 -13.78 1.20
CA LYS A 147 25.97 -12.35 1.57
C LYS A 147 24.67 -11.82 2.17
N ALA A 148 23.90 -12.65 2.85
CA ALA A 148 22.57 -12.30 3.34
C ALA A 148 22.53 -11.00 4.19
N ASP A 149 23.54 -10.74 5.01
CA ASP A 149 23.64 -9.51 5.80
C ASP A 149 23.88 -8.26 4.93
N GLU A 150 24.63 -8.38 3.84
CA GLU A 150 24.78 -7.31 2.84
C GLU A 150 23.43 -7.02 2.18
N VAL A 151 22.68 -8.08 1.82
CA VAL A 151 21.36 -7.94 1.21
C VAL A 151 20.36 -7.26 2.15
N ASN A 152 20.35 -7.61 3.44
CA ASN A 152 19.48 -6.96 4.42
C ASN A 152 19.78 -5.46 4.55
N ARG A 153 21.08 -5.09 4.57
CA ARG A 153 21.49 -3.67 4.58
C ARG A 153 21.06 -2.96 3.31
N GLU A 154 21.19 -3.60 2.15
CA GLU A 154 20.73 -3.06 0.87
C GLU A 154 19.22 -2.78 0.87
N VAL A 155 18.40 -3.76 1.30
CA VAL A 155 16.94 -3.61 1.36
C VAL A 155 16.56 -2.49 2.33
N ASN A 156 17.13 -2.47 3.55
CA ASN A 156 16.83 -1.43 4.53
C ASN A 156 17.24 -0.03 4.04
N SER A 157 18.41 0.10 3.41
CA SER A 157 18.84 1.38 2.82
C SER A 157 17.94 1.81 1.67
N TRP A 158 17.46 0.87 0.86
CA TRP A 158 16.45 1.16 -0.17
C TRP A 158 15.16 1.68 0.46
N VAL A 159 14.62 1.01 1.49
CA VAL A 159 13.39 1.44 2.19
C VAL A 159 13.56 2.83 2.81
N GLU A 160 14.69 3.07 3.46
CA GLU A 160 15.03 4.35 4.06
C GLU A 160 15.00 5.47 3.02
N LYS A 161 15.61 5.24 1.85
CA LYS A 161 15.58 6.18 0.74
C LYS A 161 14.15 6.43 0.22
N GLN A 162 13.34 5.38 0.05
CA GLN A 162 11.96 5.53 -0.44
C GLN A 162 11.06 6.27 0.55
N THR A 163 11.42 6.30 1.83
CA THR A 163 10.63 6.91 2.91
C THR A 163 11.22 8.20 3.43
N ASN A 164 12.22 8.77 2.75
CA ASN A 164 12.92 9.97 3.21
C ASN A 164 13.44 9.84 4.66
N GLY A 165 13.95 8.66 5.02
CA GLY A 165 14.52 8.38 6.34
C GLY A 165 13.53 7.93 7.41
N LEU A 166 12.23 7.82 7.12
CA LEU A 166 11.23 7.53 8.15
C LEU A 166 11.16 6.05 8.53
N ILE A 167 11.44 5.14 7.60
CA ILE A 167 11.51 3.70 7.86
C ILE A 167 12.94 3.24 7.59
N THR A 168 13.68 2.94 8.65
CA THR A 168 15.11 2.61 8.57
C THR A 168 15.42 1.12 8.70
N ASN A 169 14.51 0.34 9.28
CA ASN A 169 14.73 -1.09 9.56
C ASN A 169 13.47 -1.90 9.23
N LEU A 170 13.23 -2.18 7.95
CA LEU A 170 12.14 -3.06 7.53
C LEU A 170 12.46 -4.53 7.83
N LEU A 171 13.68 -4.96 7.46
CA LEU A 171 14.19 -6.29 7.75
C LEU A 171 15.02 -6.26 9.04
N PRO A 172 14.85 -7.24 9.95
CA PRO A 172 15.64 -7.32 11.16
C PRO A 172 17.11 -7.60 10.84
N SER A 173 18.01 -7.05 11.65
CA SER A 173 19.47 -7.09 11.42
C SER A 173 20.12 -8.49 11.47
N ASN A 174 19.39 -9.53 11.85
CA ASN A 174 19.90 -10.91 11.91
C ASN A 174 18.76 -11.93 11.70
N PRO A 175 18.26 -12.10 10.46
CA PRO A 175 17.28 -13.12 10.17
C PRO A 175 17.98 -14.48 10.17
N LYS A 176 17.67 -15.33 11.15
CA LYS A 176 18.19 -16.71 11.25
C LYS A 176 17.90 -17.57 10.01
N SER A 177 17.01 -17.12 9.12
CA SER A 177 16.57 -17.81 7.90
C SER A 177 17.23 -17.32 6.61
N ALA A 178 18.12 -16.32 6.67
CA ALA A 178 18.60 -15.62 5.47
C ALA A 178 19.30 -16.50 4.41
N PRO A 179 20.07 -17.57 4.76
CA PRO A 179 20.67 -18.45 3.75
C PRO A 179 19.66 -19.27 2.92
N LEU A 180 18.43 -19.43 3.42
CA LEU A 180 17.35 -20.18 2.75
C LEU A 180 16.39 -19.27 1.96
N THR A 181 16.61 -17.96 1.95
CA THR A 181 15.73 -17.02 1.26
C THR A 181 15.97 -17.06 -0.26
N ASP A 182 14.90 -17.28 -1.04
CA ASP A 182 14.96 -17.25 -2.51
C ASP A 182 14.62 -15.88 -3.07
N HIS A 183 13.67 -15.20 -2.44
CA HIS A 183 13.20 -13.90 -2.87
C HIS A 183 12.58 -13.13 -1.71
N ILE A 184 12.59 -11.80 -1.83
CA ILE A 184 11.93 -10.86 -0.92
C ILE A 184 11.10 -9.89 -1.76
N PHE A 185 9.86 -9.69 -1.33
CA PHE A 185 9.03 -8.57 -1.75
C PHE A 185 9.04 -7.53 -0.65
N ALA A 186 9.41 -6.29 -0.97
CA ALA A 186 9.26 -5.16 -0.07
C ALA A 186 8.28 -4.17 -0.67
N ASN A 187 7.36 -3.68 0.16
CA ASN A 187 6.51 -2.57 -0.19
C ASN A 187 6.59 -1.52 0.91
N VAL A 188 6.52 -0.26 0.49
CA VAL A 188 6.52 0.87 1.40
C VAL A 188 5.53 1.92 0.94
N LEU A 189 4.82 2.52 1.90
CA LEU A 189 3.95 3.67 1.68
C LEU A 189 4.21 4.72 2.75
N PHE A 190 4.58 5.91 2.30
CA PHE A 190 4.52 7.13 3.07
C PHE A 190 3.37 7.98 2.53
N PHE A 191 2.55 8.49 3.45
CA PHE A 191 1.44 9.39 3.15
C PHE A 191 1.49 10.58 4.10
N ASN A 192 1.47 11.79 3.54
CA ASN A 192 1.37 13.03 4.29
C ASN A 192 0.43 14.00 3.57
N GLY A 193 -0.78 14.15 4.11
CA GLY A 193 -1.81 15.02 3.57
C GLY A 193 -2.08 16.21 4.47
N ARG A 194 -2.32 17.38 3.85
CA ARG A 194 -2.88 18.54 4.56
C ARG A 194 -4.40 18.40 4.59
N TRP A 195 -5.02 18.71 5.72
CA TRP A 195 -6.47 18.81 5.78
C TRP A 195 -6.97 19.92 4.84
N ASP A 196 -8.10 19.69 4.19
CA ASP A 196 -8.78 20.72 3.39
C ASP A 196 -9.26 21.86 4.30
N SER A 197 -9.83 21.50 5.45
CA SER A 197 -10.14 22.40 6.56
C SER A 197 -9.17 22.15 7.72
N GLN A 198 -8.14 23.00 7.84
CA GLN A 198 -7.11 22.87 8.86
C GLN A 198 -7.62 23.20 10.26
N PHE A 199 -7.09 22.49 11.25
CA PHE A 199 -7.31 22.80 12.67
C PHE A 199 -6.52 24.03 13.08
N ASP A 200 -7.12 24.88 13.91
CA ASP A 200 -6.41 25.99 14.54
C ASP A 200 -5.53 25.44 15.68
N PRO A 201 -4.19 25.53 15.60
CA PRO A 201 -3.29 25.00 16.61
C PRO A 201 -3.50 25.62 18.00
N SER A 202 -4.03 26.85 18.08
CA SER A 202 -4.31 27.53 19.36
C SER A 202 -5.46 26.89 20.14
N LEU A 203 -6.30 26.10 19.47
CA LEU A 203 -7.41 25.37 20.07
C LEU A 203 -7.03 23.95 20.50
N THR A 204 -5.84 23.47 20.12
CA THR A 204 -5.33 22.17 20.55
C THR A 204 -5.04 22.19 22.05
N LYS A 205 -5.61 21.23 22.78
CA LYS A 205 -5.44 21.13 24.24
C LYS A 205 -5.20 19.69 24.67
N ASP A 206 -4.37 19.51 25.68
CA ASP A 206 -4.17 18.19 26.29
C ASP A 206 -5.46 17.69 26.93
N SER A 207 -5.83 16.46 26.62
CA SER A 207 -6.98 15.77 27.21
C SER A 207 -6.68 14.29 27.41
N ASP A 208 -7.49 13.64 28.24
CA ASP A 208 -7.40 12.21 28.52
C ASP A 208 -7.78 11.38 27.28
N PHE A 209 -6.86 10.54 26.81
CA PHE A 209 -7.15 9.43 25.91
C PHE A 209 -7.21 8.13 26.71
N HIS A 210 -8.29 7.37 26.53
CA HIS A 210 -8.56 6.14 27.27
C HIS A 210 -7.98 4.93 26.50
N LEU A 211 -7.06 4.21 27.14
CA LEU A 211 -6.43 3.01 26.57
C LEU A 211 -7.30 1.77 26.77
N LEU A 212 -7.03 0.73 25.97
CA LEU A 212 -7.79 -0.55 26.02
C LEU A 212 -7.62 -1.31 27.34
N ASP A 213 -6.54 -1.05 28.08
CA ASP A 213 -6.30 -1.63 29.41
C ASP A 213 -7.00 -0.85 30.54
N GLY A 214 -7.78 0.18 30.20
CA GLY A 214 -8.51 1.03 31.14
C GLY A 214 -7.68 2.18 31.71
N THR A 215 -6.37 2.24 31.44
CA THR A 215 -5.53 3.38 31.85
C THR A 215 -5.74 4.60 30.93
N LYS A 216 -5.17 5.74 31.32
CA LYS A 216 -5.29 6.99 30.57
C LYS A 216 -3.93 7.58 30.28
N VAL A 217 -3.82 8.23 29.13
CA VAL A 217 -2.67 9.06 28.76
C VAL A 217 -3.15 10.44 28.34
N ARG A 218 -2.42 11.50 28.68
CA ARG A 218 -2.71 12.84 28.21
C ARG A 218 -2.06 13.08 26.86
N VAL A 219 -2.86 13.48 25.87
CA VAL A 219 -2.40 13.76 24.51
C VAL A 219 -3.05 15.04 23.98
N PRO A 220 -2.42 15.73 23.01
CA PRO A 220 -3.00 16.92 22.40
C PRO A 220 -4.20 16.55 21.52
N PHE A 221 -5.41 16.95 21.91
CA PHE A 221 -6.61 16.80 21.10
C PHE A 221 -6.83 18.05 20.24
N MET A 222 -6.98 17.85 18.93
CA MET A 222 -7.42 18.89 18.00
C MET A 222 -8.95 19.06 18.08
N THR A 223 -9.44 20.28 17.86
CA THR A 223 -10.87 20.59 17.79
C THR A 223 -11.14 21.60 16.67
N GLY A 224 -12.30 21.49 16.02
CA GLY A 224 -12.66 22.38 14.92
C GLY A 224 -14.03 22.08 14.34
N ALA A 225 -14.54 22.98 13.49
CA ALA A 225 -15.85 22.86 12.87
C ALA A 225 -15.96 21.66 11.91
N SER A 226 -14.82 21.14 11.42
CA SER A 226 -14.74 19.92 10.61
C SER A 226 -14.98 18.64 11.41
N CYS A 227 -14.96 18.69 12.75
CA CYS A 227 -15.20 17.54 13.62
C CYS A 227 -16.68 17.15 13.79
N ARG A 228 -17.46 17.15 12.69
CA ARG A 228 -18.88 16.78 12.72
C ARG A 228 -19.07 15.35 12.22
N TYR A 229 -19.95 14.61 12.90
CA TYR A 229 -20.30 13.27 12.47
C TYR A 229 -21.05 13.34 11.13
N THR A 230 -20.57 12.59 10.15
CA THR A 230 -21.24 12.41 8.88
C THR A 230 -22.38 11.39 9.04
N HIS A 231 -22.17 10.36 9.87
CA HIS A 231 -23.17 9.35 10.19
C HIS A 231 -23.09 8.93 11.67
N VAL A 232 -24.24 8.56 12.24
CA VAL A 232 -24.37 8.06 13.61
C VAL A 232 -25.16 6.76 13.55
N TYR A 233 -24.60 5.70 14.14
CA TYR A 233 -25.20 4.38 14.22
C TYR A 233 -25.34 3.96 15.69
N GLU A 234 -26.05 2.87 15.93
CA GLU A 234 -26.00 2.22 17.24
C GLU A 234 -24.59 1.67 17.48
N GLY A 235 -23.96 2.08 18.59
CA GLY A 235 -22.63 1.62 19.00
C GLY A 235 -21.43 2.34 18.37
N PHE A 236 -21.59 3.12 17.29
CA PHE A 236 -20.45 3.86 16.70
C PHE A 236 -20.86 5.11 15.91
N LYS A 237 -19.88 5.97 15.62
CA LYS A 237 -20.05 7.22 14.86
C LYS A 237 -18.96 7.34 13.80
N VAL A 238 -19.29 7.99 12.69
CA VAL A 238 -18.37 8.18 11.56
C VAL A 238 -18.12 9.66 11.34
N ILE A 239 -16.84 10.03 11.21
CA ILE A 239 -16.37 11.36 10.84
C ILE A 239 -15.58 11.26 9.53
N ASN A 240 -15.77 12.20 8.63
CA ASN A 240 -15.00 12.31 7.40
C ASN A 240 -14.17 13.59 7.42
N LEU A 241 -12.84 13.45 7.52
CA LEU A 241 -11.88 14.54 7.44
C LEU A 241 -11.19 14.48 6.08
N GLN A 242 -11.53 15.44 5.21
CA GLN A 242 -11.00 15.47 3.86
C GLN A 242 -9.60 16.08 3.82
N TYR A 243 -8.71 15.44 3.07
CA TYR A 243 -7.43 16.04 2.69
C TYR A 243 -7.63 17.00 1.52
N ARG A 244 -6.83 18.06 1.52
CA ARG A 244 -6.73 19.00 0.40
C ARG A 244 -6.38 18.23 -0.86
N ARG A 245 -7.19 18.43 -1.90
CA ARG A 245 -6.98 17.81 -3.21
C ARG A 245 -6.03 18.65 -4.06
N GLY A 246 -5.28 17.97 -4.92
CA GLY A 246 -4.56 18.64 -5.99
C GLY A 246 -5.54 19.24 -7.00
N ARG A 247 -5.10 20.28 -7.72
CA ARG A 247 -5.83 20.76 -8.89
C ARG A 247 -5.81 19.66 -9.96
N GLU A 248 -6.97 19.29 -10.48
CA GLU A 248 -7.02 18.53 -11.74
C GLU A 248 -6.40 19.43 -12.81
N ASP A 249 -5.29 18.98 -13.40
CA ASP A 249 -4.68 19.69 -14.52
C ASP A 249 -5.67 19.57 -15.69
N SER A 250 -6.39 20.66 -15.96
CA SER A 250 -7.30 20.79 -17.10
C SER A 250 -6.49 21.03 -18.38
N ARG A 251 -5.51 20.15 -18.62
CA ARG A 251 -4.60 20.19 -19.77
C ARG A 251 -4.25 18.76 -20.21
N THR A 252 -5.15 18.17 -20.99
CA THR A 252 -4.92 17.80 -22.41
C THR A 252 -6.21 17.24 -22.97
#